data_AF-A0A5R9FCF3-F1
#
_entry.id   AF-A0A5R9FCF3-F1
#
_cell.length_a   1.000
_cell.length_b   1.000
_cell.length_c   1.000
_cell.angle_alpha   90.00
_cell.angle_beta   90.00
_cell.angle_gamma   90.00
#
_symmetry.space_group_name_H-M   'P 1'
#
loop_
_entity.id
_entity.type
_entity.pdbx_description
1 polymer ?
#
loop_
_entity_poly.entity_id
_entity_poly.type
_entity_poly.pdbx_seq_one_letter_code
_entity_poly.pdbx_strand_id
1 'polypeptide(L)'
;AEALSALGESRAAADAHAVSKAAPGGPAAVRAAARLVLDDAARLKPPLALDYLALVDPSDFTEIPDDYTGEAVLAVAARVGTTRLIDNIPLTFGAAS
;
A
#
# COMPACT_ATOMS: atom_id res chain seq x y z
N ALA A 1 -3.83 10.49 -0.97
CA ALA A 1 -5.02 10.07 -0.19
C ALA A 1 -6.35 10.32 -0.91
N GLU A 2 -6.73 11.56 -1.30
CA GLU A 2 -8.12 11.80 -1.81
C GLU A 2 -8.47 11.18 -3.17
N ALA A 3 -7.53 11.04 -4.10
CA ALA A 3 -7.83 10.54 -5.46
C ALA A 3 -8.31 9.07 -5.48
N LEU A 4 -7.95 8.28 -4.47
CA LEU A 4 -8.32 6.86 -4.33
C LEU A 4 -9.67 6.69 -3.59
N SER A 5 -10.18 7.74 -2.94
CA SER A 5 -11.39 7.73 -2.12
C SER A 5 -12.67 8.09 -2.87
N ALA A 6 -12.62 8.50 -4.14
CA ALA A 6 -13.78 9.10 -4.81
C ALA A 6 -14.65 8.14 -5.66
N LEU A 7 -14.18 6.93 -5.99
CA LEU A 7 -14.78 6.11 -7.05
C LEU A 7 -15.42 4.78 -6.60
N GLY A 8 -15.69 4.57 -5.30
CA GLY A 8 -16.03 3.23 -4.77
C GLY A 8 -14.79 2.31 -4.65
N GLU A 9 -13.69 2.75 -5.27
CA GLU A 9 -12.27 2.42 -5.07
C GLU A 9 -11.77 2.77 -3.66
N SER A 10 -12.54 3.60 -2.93
CA SER A 10 -12.27 4.06 -1.57
C SER A 10 -12.09 2.93 -0.58
N ARG A 11 -12.73 1.78 -0.82
CA ARG A 11 -12.65 0.66 0.12
C ARG A 11 -11.34 -0.09 0.01
N ALA A 12 -10.89 -0.44 -1.19
CA ALA A 12 -9.58 -1.10 -1.36
C ALA A 12 -8.42 -0.18 -0.94
N ALA A 13 -8.53 1.11 -1.26
CA ALA A 13 -7.61 2.16 -0.83
C ALA A 13 -7.56 2.33 0.70
N ALA A 14 -8.73 2.54 1.30
CA ALA A 14 -8.85 2.73 2.74
C ALA A 14 -8.52 1.44 3.49
N ASP A 15 -8.82 0.27 2.94
CA ASP A 15 -8.48 -1.02 3.54
C ASP A 15 -6.97 -1.25 3.48
N ALA A 16 -6.29 -0.92 2.38
CA ALA A 16 -4.82 -1.04 2.28
C ALA A 16 -4.12 -0.06 3.25
N HIS A 17 -4.62 1.17 3.34
CA HIS A 17 -4.12 2.17 4.28
C HIS A 17 -4.45 1.80 5.73
N ALA A 18 -5.66 1.33 6.01
CA ALA A 18 -6.07 0.90 7.35
C ALA A 18 -5.27 -0.31 7.79
N VAL A 19 -5.01 -1.26 6.88
CA VAL A 19 -4.15 -2.41 7.12
C VAL A 19 -2.70 -1.99 7.39
N SER A 20 -2.14 -1.05 6.62
CA SER A 20 -0.78 -0.56 6.89
C SER A 20 -0.67 0.19 8.22
N LYS A 21 -1.74 0.87 8.65
CA LYS A 21 -1.82 1.57 9.95
C LYS A 21 -2.08 0.62 11.12
N ALA A 22 -2.82 -0.46 10.89
CA ALA A 22 -3.32 -1.35 11.94
C ALA A 22 -2.51 -2.65 12.09
N ALA A 23 -1.69 -3.04 11.10
CA ALA A 23 -0.91 -4.28 11.18
C ALA A 23 0.19 -4.16 12.24
N PRO A 24 0.11 -4.92 13.36
CA PRO A 24 1.24 -5.06 14.26
C PRO A 24 2.30 -5.89 13.54
N GLY A 25 3.41 -5.28 13.14
CA GLY A 25 4.51 -6.01 12.49
C GLY A 25 5.43 -5.10 11.69
N GLY A 26 6.62 -5.61 11.42
CA GLY A 26 7.60 -4.94 10.57
C GLY A 26 7.19 -4.90 9.08
N PRO A 27 8.08 -4.40 8.21
CA PRO A 27 7.86 -4.25 6.77
C PRO A 27 7.21 -5.45 6.07
N ALA A 28 7.63 -6.68 6.40
CA ALA A 28 7.09 -7.91 5.81
C ALA A 28 5.57 -8.06 6.03
N ALA A 29 5.09 -7.77 7.25
CA ALA A 29 3.68 -7.91 7.60
C ALA A 29 2.82 -6.91 6.84
N VAL A 30 3.30 -5.66 6.72
CA VAL A 30 2.61 -4.62 5.94
C VAL A 30 2.52 -5.00 4.47
N ARG A 31 3.61 -5.50 3.85
CA ARG A 31 3.59 -5.97 2.46
C ARG A 31 2.56 -7.09 2.25
N ALA A 32 2.57 -8.10 3.13
CA ALA A 32 1.65 -9.23 3.04
C ALA A 32 0.19 -8.79 3.18
N ALA A 33 -0.08 -7.88 4.11
CA ALA A 33 -1.43 -7.44 4.39
C ALA A 33 -1.97 -6.49 3.30
N ALA A 34 -1.12 -5.61 2.74
CA ALA A 34 -1.47 -4.80 1.56
C ALA A 34 -1.75 -5.70 0.34
N ARG A 35 -0.96 -6.76 0.14
CA ARG A 35 -1.18 -7.73 -0.94
C ARG A 35 -2.55 -8.38 -0.84
N LEU A 36 -2.96 -8.80 0.36
CA LEU A 36 -4.26 -9.45 0.58
C LEU A 36 -5.43 -8.55 0.19
N VAL A 37 -5.39 -7.27 0.58
CA VAL A 37 -6.41 -6.28 0.19
C VAL A 37 -6.45 -6.08 -1.33
N LEU A 38 -5.28 -5.99 -1.97
CA LEU A 38 -5.18 -5.78 -3.41
C LEU A 38 -5.63 -7.01 -4.21
N ASP A 39 -5.38 -8.22 -3.70
CA ASP A 39 -5.85 -9.47 -4.30
C ASP A 39 -7.39 -9.57 -4.26
N ASP A 40 -8.03 -9.01 -3.23
CA ASP A 40 -9.48 -8.85 -3.15
C ASP A 40 -9.99 -7.83 -4.17
N ALA A 41 -9.30 -6.69 -4.31
CA ALA A 41 -9.61 -5.65 -5.28
C ALA A 41 -9.47 -6.14 -6.74
N ALA A 42 -8.53 -7.06 -7.00
CA ALA A 42 -8.35 -7.67 -8.31
C ALA A 42 -9.56 -8.50 -8.78
N ARG A 43 -10.46 -8.89 -7.85
CA ARG A 43 -11.69 -9.65 -8.15
C ARG A 43 -12.92 -8.76 -8.37
N LEU A 44 -12.78 -7.44 -8.21
CA LEU A 44 -13.86 -6.48 -8.45
C LEU A 44 -14.17 -6.30 -9.95
N LYS A 45 -15.24 -5.57 -10.27
CA LYS A 45 -15.63 -5.21 -11.63
C LYS A 45 -15.89 -3.70 -11.73
N PRO A 46 -15.08 -2.93 -12.48
CA PRO A 46 -13.83 -3.36 -13.14
C PRO A 46 -12.76 -3.84 -12.14
N PRO A 47 -11.87 -4.78 -12.53
CA PRO A 47 -10.83 -5.27 -11.64
C PRO A 47 -9.74 -4.22 -11.46
N LEU A 48 -9.13 -4.24 -10.27
CA LEU A 48 -7.91 -3.50 -10.00
C LEU A 48 -6.69 -4.35 -10.41
N ALA A 49 -5.96 -3.90 -11.41
CA ALA A 49 -4.73 -4.54 -11.87
C ALA A 49 -3.53 -3.86 -11.20
N LEU A 50 -2.79 -4.58 -10.36
CA LEU A 50 -1.63 -4.02 -9.68
C LEU A 50 -0.44 -3.86 -10.65
N ASP A 51 0.12 -2.66 -10.73
CA ASP A 51 1.36 -2.37 -11.45
C ASP A 51 2.58 -2.49 -10.52
N TYR A 52 2.47 -1.98 -9.29
CA TYR A 52 3.58 -1.87 -8.35
C TYR A 52 3.07 -1.87 -6.90
N LEU A 53 3.76 -2.59 -6.01
CA LEU A 53 3.56 -2.57 -4.56
C LEU A 53 4.91 -2.84 -3.91
N ALA A 54 5.46 -1.83 -3.24
CA ALA A 54 6.71 -1.98 -2.51
C ALA A 54 6.75 -1.06 -1.28
N LEU A 55 7.58 -1.44 -0.31
CA LEU A 55 8.04 -0.52 0.72
C LEU A 55 9.40 0.01 0.30
N VAL A 56 9.55 1.32 0.32
CA VAL A 56 10.77 2.00 -0.13
C VAL A 56 11.29 3.00 0.88
N ASP A 57 12.59 3.27 0.82
CA ASP A 57 13.23 4.35 1.57
C ASP A 57 12.81 5.70 0.94
N PRO A 58 12.34 6.68 1.72
CA PRO A 58 11.89 7.95 1.18
C PRO A 58 13.00 8.81 0.55
N SER A 59 14.27 8.54 0.87
CA SER A 59 15.41 9.33 0.39
C SER A 59 15.83 9.00 -1.04
N ASP A 60 15.71 7.74 -1.44
CA ASP A 60 16.19 7.25 -2.74
C ASP A 60 15.20 6.33 -3.48
N PHE A 61 14.05 6.03 -2.87
CA PHE A 61 13.01 5.14 -3.41
C PHE A 61 13.49 3.72 -3.71
N THR A 62 14.54 3.25 -3.03
CA THR A 62 14.98 1.85 -3.08
C THR A 62 14.17 0.99 -2.11
N GLU A 63 13.97 -0.30 -2.46
CA GLU A 63 13.19 -1.21 -1.61
C GLU A 63 13.89 -1.49 -0.27
N ILE A 64 13.12 -1.44 0.82
CA ILE A 64 13.63 -1.71 2.16
C ILE A 64 13.48 -3.21 2.52
N PRO A 65 14.45 -3.77 3.29
CA PRO A 65 14.39 -5.16 3.74
C PRO A 65 13.25 -5.42 4.72
N ASP A 66 12.97 -6.70 5.00
CA ASP A 66 11.84 -7.15 5.84
C ASP A 66 11.97 -6.76 7.32
N ASP A 67 13.20 -6.53 7.78
CA ASP A 67 13.58 -6.15 9.15
C ASP A 67 13.93 -4.66 9.30
N TYR A 68 13.66 -3.84 8.28
CA TYR A 68 13.95 -2.41 8.29
C TYR A 68 13.26 -1.68 9.46
N THR A 69 13.99 -0.71 10.01
CA THR A 69 13.55 0.19 11.07
C THR A 69 13.82 1.63 10.63
N GLY A 70 12.85 2.52 10.81
CA GLY A 70 12.92 3.89 10.33
C GLY A 70 11.71 4.30 9.51
N GLU A 71 11.81 5.46 8.86
CA GLU A 71 10.78 5.99 7.95
C GLU A 71 10.79 5.23 6.63
N ALA A 72 9.59 4.91 6.13
CA ALA A 72 9.40 4.18 4.89
C ALA A 72 8.17 4.72 4.15
N VAL A 73 8.06 4.41 2.87
CA VAL A 73 6.86 4.69 2.09
C VAL A 73 6.35 3.39 1.48
N LEU A 74 5.10 3.05 1.74
CA LEU A 74 4.38 2.04 0.96
C LEU A 74 3.92 2.69 -0.33
N ALA A 75 4.61 2.38 -1.42
CA ALA A 75 4.31 2.86 -2.75
C ALA A 75 3.44 1.83 -3.47
N VAL A 76 2.27 2.27 -3.94
CA VAL A 76 1.29 1.45 -4.65
C VAL A 76 0.95 2.13 -5.97
N ALA A 77 1.00 1.37 -7.06
CA ALA A 77 0.43 1.79 -8.33
C ALA A 77 -0.43 0.67 -8.90
N ALA A 78 -1.61 1.02 -9.39
CA ALA A 78 -2.55 0.08 -9.97
C ALA A 78 -3.37 0.73 -11.09
N ARG A 79 -4.06 -0.08 -11.88
CA ARG A 79 -4.99 0.39 -12.91
C ARG A 79 -6.39 -0.16 -12.67
N VAL A 80 -7.39 0.67 -12.91
CA VAL A 80 -8.80 0.30 -12.95
C VAL A 80 -9.35 0.74 -14.30
N GLY A 81 -9.62 -0.22 -15.19
CA GLY A 81 -9.91 0.08 -16.59
C GLY A 81 -8.74 0.82 -17.25
N THR A 82 -8.96 2.07 -17.66
CA THR A 82 -7.94 2.95 -18.27
C THR A 82 -7.28 3.91 -17.28
N THR A 83 -7.78 3.98 -16.05
CA THR A 83 -7.29 4.94 -15.05
C THR A 83 -6.13 4.33 -14.29
N ARG A 84 -5.00 5.05 -14.23
CA ARG A 84 -3.85 4.67 -13.39
C ARG A 84 -3.89 5.42 -12.08
N LEU A 85 -3.86 4.66 -11.00
CA LEU A 85 -3.93 5.10 -9.62
C LEU A 85 -2.55 4.95 -8.97
N ILE A 86 -2.16 5.92 -8.16
CA ILE A 86 -0.91 5.90 -7.40
C ILE A 86 -1.23 6.37 -5.97
N ASP A 87 -0.73 5.65 -4.98
CA ASP A 87 -0.76 6.09 -3.59
C ASP A 87 0.57 5.81 -2.91
N ASN A 88 0.99 6.77 -2.08
CA ASN A 88 2.24 6.72 -1.33
C ASN A 88 1.87 6.94 0.14
N ILE A 89 2.00 5.90 0.95
CA ILE A 89 1.61 5.92 2.35
C ILE A 89 2.89 5.95 3.21
N PRO A 90 3.20 7.06 3.88
CA PRO A 90 4.33 7.12 4.80
C PRO A 90 4.06 6.24 6.02
N LEU A 91 5.07 5.48 6.42
CA LEU A 91 5.08 4.54 7.53
C LEU A 91 6.35 4.72 8.35
N THR A 92 6.31 4.30 9.61
CA THR A 92 7.49 4.27 10.47
C THR A 92 7.54 2.91 11.13
N PHE A 93 8.63 2.19 10.94
CA PHE A 93 8.87 0.87 11.53
C PHE A 93 9.83 1.00 12.71
N GLY A 94 9.59 0.23 13.78
CA GLY A 94 10.48 0.19 14.94
C GLY A 94 10.49 1.44 15.83
N ALA A 95 9.55 2.37 15.64
CA ALA A 95 9.27 3.37 16.67
C ALA A 95 8.68 2.67 17.90
N ALA A 96 9.46 2.57 18.96
CA ALA A 96 9.00 2.07 20.24
C ALA A 96 8.09 3.12 20.91
N SER A 97 6.83 2.69 21.14
CA SER A 97 5.80 3.23 22.04
C SER A 97 5.12 4.55 21.67
#